data_AF-G0M439-F1
#
_entry.id   AF-G0M439-F1
#
_cell.length_a   1.000
_cell.length_b   1.000
_cell.length_c   1.000
_cell.angle_alpha   90.00
_cell.angle_beta   90.00
_cell.angle_gamma   90.00
#
_symmetry.space_group_name_H-M   'P 1'
#
loop_
_entity.id
_entity.type
_entity.pdbx_description
1 polymer ?
#
loop_
_entity_poly.entity_id
_entity_poly.type
_entity_poly.pdbx_seq_one_letter_code
_entity_poly.pdbx_strand_id
1 'polypeptide(L)'
;MWRYHVTVKGSDDELKWLNQQAQRGQRLCRITGNWYQFQATKTPVQLFSEYVTSEVATDIEASQPPFELVTKLQLKQPDVQVIYTATTQASLDVTRVDRQNAPLQLKVALAQRGHLMNVMNLRVVLGLLLAMILIYFKLMNDAWGGWYGLIWILFSFYPAWQASRIHKQANALRVVTQQYDDAWRPTMHVFLKNMAAPLEIEKVASIGQWQYVGQDHRGMYWYDVRTLASASEIKQTLQPVLDHSVTVSIVSWLGLAPIGYL
;
A
#
# COMPACT_ATOMS: atom_id res chain seq x y z
N MET A 1 -27.77 -0.88 1.01
CA MET A 1 -27.12 -1.71 -0.03
C MET A 1 -25.73 -2.10 0.44
N TRP A 2 -25.35 -3.38 0.33
CA TRP A 2 -23.99 -3.85 0.64
C TRP A 2 -23.11 -3.87 -0.61
N ARG A 3 -21.84 -3.48 -0.46
CA ARG A 3 -20.83 -3.53 -1.53
C ARG A 3 -19.52 -4.09 -1.00
N TYR A 4 -18.88 -4.94 -1.79
CA TYR A 4 -17.56 -5.49 -1.48
C TYR A 4 -16.48 -4.65 -2.14
N HIS A 5 -15.50 -4.18 -1.36
CA HIS A 5 -14.35 -3.46 -1.88
C HIS A 5 -13.10 -3.71 -1.02
N VAL A 6 -11.99 -4.10 -1.65
CA VAL A 6 -10.74 -4.43 -0.95
C VAL A 6 -9.78 -3.26 -1.10
N THR A 7 -9.54 -2.58 0.00
CA THR A 7 -8.62 -1.44 0.13
C THR A 7 -8.02 -1.43 1.52
N VAL A 8 -6.94 -0.67 1.71
CA VAL A 8 -6.41 -0.38 3.05
C VAL A 8 -7.42 0.50 3.78
N LYS A 9 -7.88 0.03 4.94
CA LYS A 9 -8.88 0.71 5.77
C LYS A 9 -8.31 2.01 6.30
N GLY A 10 -9.01 3.11 6.07
CA GLY A 10 -8.62 4.47 6.41
C GLY A 10 -7.71 5.14 5.38
N SER A 11 -7.37 4.48 4.26
CA SER A 11 -6.49 5.04 3.23
C SER A 11 -7.17 6.06 2.32
N ASP A 12 -6.37 6.90 1.66
CA ASP A 12 -6.85 7.87 0.67
C ASP A 12 -7.60 7.21 -0.49
N ASP A 13 -7.15 6.02 -0.93
CA ASP A 13 -7.82 5.28 -2.00
C ASP A 13 -9.20 4.77 -1.56
N GLU A 14 -9.34 4.32 -0.31
CA GLU A 14 -10.64 3.97 0.28
C GLU A 14 -11.53 5.22 0.36
N LEU A 15 -11.01 6.34 0.88
CA LEU A 15 -11.76 7.59 1.01
C LEU A 15 -12.20 8.15 -0.34
N LYS A 16 -11.35 8.12 -1.36
CA LYS A 16 -11.72 8.53 -2.73
C LYS A 16 -12.89 7.70 -3.24
N TRP A 17 -12.83 6.39 -3.07
CA TRP A 17 -13.93 5.51 -3.47
C TRP A 17 -15.22 5.78 -2.66
N LEU A 18 -15.11 5.97 -1.35
CA LEU A 18 -16.24 6.29 -0.47
C LEU A 18 -16.88 7.63 -0.84
N ASN A 19 -16.08 8.67 -1.09
CA ASN A 19 -16.54 9.99 -1.52
C ASN A 19 -17.22 9.95 -2.90
N GLN A 20 -16.72 9.13 -3.82
CA GLN A 20 -17.42 8.88 -5.09
C GLN A 20 -18.80 8.24 -4.88
N GLN A 21 -18.98 7.37 -3.89
CA GLN A 21 -20.31 6.83 -3.56
C GLN A 21 -21.20 7.89 -2.91
N ALA A 22 -20.66 8.70 -2.01
CA ALA A 22 -21.38 9.78 -1.37
C ALA A 22 -21.89 10.82 -2.39
N GLN A 23 -21.09 11.17 -3.40
CA GLN A 23 -21.50 12.01 -4.52
C GLN A 23 -22.63 11.41 -5.37
N ARG A 24 -22.75 10.08 -5.40
CA ARG A 24 -23.86 9.35 -6.05
C ARG A 24 -25.10 9.23 -5.14
N GLY A 25 -25.15 9.98 -4.03
CA GLY A 25 -26.24 9.93 -3.07
C GLY A 25 -26.24 8.68 -2.20
N GLN A 26 -25.07 8.06 -1.96
CA GLN A 26 -24.94 6.89 -1.10
C GLN A 26 -24.10 7.22 0.14
N ARG A 27 -24.77 7.40 1.28
CA ARG A 27 -24.11 7.65 2.57
C ARG A 27 -23.65 6.32 3.18
N LEU A 28 -22.40 6.27 3.63
CA LEU A 28 -21.86 5.14 4.37
C LEU A 28 -22.59 5.03 5.73
N CYS A 29 -22.92 3.81 6.16
CA CYS A 29 -23.57 3.55 7.45
C CYS A 29 -22.80 2.57 8.32
N ARG A 30 -22.22 1.54 7.70
CA ARG A 30 -21.53 0.47 8.43
C ARG A 30 -20.42 -0.14 7.60
N ILE A 31 -19.36 -0.56 8.26
CA ILE A 31 -18.27 -1.33 7.66
C ILE A 31 -18.10 -2.63 8.44
N THR A 32 -18.02 -3.75 7.73
CA THR A 32 -17.72 -5.07 8.29
C THR A 32 -16.65 -5.72 7.43
N GLY A 33 -15.38 -5.69 7.87
CA GLY A 33 -14.26 -6.13 7.05
C GLY A 33 -14.23 -5.39 5.71
N ASN A 34 -14.25 -6.11 4.59
CA ASN A 34 -14.25 -5.54 3.24
C ASN A 34 -15.66 -5.24 2.67
N TRP A 35 -16.69 -5.35 3.50
CA TRP A 35 -18.07 -5.05 3.13
C TRP A 35 -18.50 -3.69 3.69
N TYR A 36 -19.12 -2.88 2.84
CA TYR A 36 -19.60 -1.54 3.16
C TYR A 36 -21.10 -1.47 2.95
N GLN A 37 -21.81 -0.98 3.95
CA GLN A 37 -23.25 -0.74 3.91
C GLN A 37 -23.52 0.73 3.62
N PHE A 38 -24.30 0.98 2.58
CA PHE A 38 -24.73 2.31 2.18
C PHE A 38 -26.24 2.49 2.30
N GLN A 39 -26.66 3.71 2.63
CA GLN A 39 -28.04 4.18 2.60
C GLN A 39 -28.18 5.32 1.59
N ALA A 40 -29.32 5.36 0.89
CA ALA A 40 -29.60 6.45 -0.03
C ALA A 40 -29.77 7.76 0.75
N THR A 41 -29.16 8.85 0.26
CA THR A 41 -29.21 10.17 0.89
C THR A 41 -29.24 11.23 -0.20
N LYS A 42 -30.05 12.28 0.02
CA LYS A 42 -30.21 13.39 -0.93
C LYS A 42 -29.15 14.48 -0.77
N THR A 43 -28.58 14.58 0.43
CA THR A 43 -27.51 15.53 0.74
C THR A 43 -26.16 14.88 0.47
N PRO A 44 -25.35 15.43 -0.46
CA PRO A 44 -23.98 14.96 -0.63
C PRO A 44 -23.20 15.22 0.66
N VAL A 45 -22.44 14.21 1.09
CA VAL A 45 -21.56 14.30 2.26
C VAL A 45 -20.13 14.00 1.83
N GLN A 46 -19.17 14.60 2.52
CA GLN A 46 -17.77 14.29 2.38
C GLN A 46 -17.31 13.47 3.59
N LEU A 47 -16.67 12.34 3.32
CA LEU A 47 -16.17 11.40 4.30
C LEU A 47 -14.67 11.62 4.55
N PHE A 48 -14.31 11.51 5.82
CA PHE A 48 -12.95 11.49 6.34
C PHE A 48 -12.76 10.22 7.15
N SER A 49 -11.51 9.76 7.25
CA SER A 49 -11.11 8.66 8.12
C SER A 49 -10.07 9.19 9.11
N GLU A 50 -9.83 8.51 10.20
CA GLU A 50 -8.69 8.74 11.10
C GLU A 50 -8.27 7.47 11.82
N TYR A 51 -6.96 7.28 12.03
CA TYR A 51 -6.45 6.15 12.80
C TYR A 51 -6.19 6.60 14.23
N VAL A 52 -6.81 5.90 15.17
CA VAL A 52 -6.65 6.15 16.59
C VAL A 52 -6.13 4.87 17.24
N THR A 53 -5.10 4.98 18.07
CA THR A 53 -4.62 3.84 18.85
C THR A 53 -5.64 3.47 19.93
N SER A 54 -5.74 2.19 20.28
CA SER A 54 -6.70 1.70 21.29
C SER A 54 -6.53 2.37 22.66
N GLU A 55 -5.33 2.83 23.00
CA GLU A 55 -5.03 3.60 24.23
C GLU A 55 -5.65 5.01 24.24
N VAL A 56 -5.87 5.61 23.07
CA VAL A 56 -6.45 6.95 22.89
C VAL A 56 -7.88 6.85 22.33
N ALA A 57 -8.42 5.64 22.18
CA ALA A 57 -9.79 5.39 21.76
C ALA A 57 -10.77 5.77 22.89
N THR A 58 -10.83 7.07 23.18
CA THR A 58 -11.88 7.66 23.99
C THR A 58 -13.23 7.44 23.31
N ASP A 59 -14.27 7.36 24.12
CA ASP A 59 -15.67 7.36 23.72
C ASP A 59 -16.01 8.64 22.92
N ILE A 60 -15.62 8.69 21.64
CA ILE A 60 -16.10 9.68 20.68
C ILE A 60 -17.57 9.32 20.43
N GLU A 61 -18.44 9.76 21.35
CA GLU A 61 -19.88 9.51 21.34
C GLU A 61 -20.65 10.65 20.67
N ALA A 62 -20.06 11.85 20.58
CA ALA A 62 -20.74 13.03 20.10
C ALA A 62 -20.30 13.42 18.69
N SER A 63 -21.25 13.44 17.75
CA SER A 63 -21.17 14.27 16.55
C SER A 63 -20.93 15.71 16.98
N GLN A 64 -19.69 16.19 16.87
CA GLN A 64 -19.37 17.60 17.09
C GLN A 64 -19.42 18.31 15.74
N PRO A 65 -20.36 19.25 15.53
CA PRO A 65 -20.38 20.04 14.31
C PRO A 65 -19.00 20.68 14.08
N PRO A 66 -18.45 20.59 12.86
CA PRO A 66 -19.09 20.23 11.60
C PRO A 66 -18.98 18.75 11.18
N PHE A 67 -18.43 17.88 12.03
CA PHE A 67 -18.16 16.48 11.71
C PHE A 67 -19.12 15.52 12.45
N GLU A 68 -19.90 14.78 11.69
CA GLU A 68 -20.75 13.71 12.21
C GLU A 68 -20.00 12.38 12.21
N LEU A 69 -20.02 11.66 13.32
CA LEU A 69 -19.51 10.29 13.37
C LEU A 69 -20.40 9.39 12.51
N VAL A 70 -19.82 8.69 11.54
CA VAL A 70 -20.53 7.76 10.67
C VAL A 70 -20.43 6.34 11.20
N THR A 71 -19.20 5.86 11.39
CA THR A 71 -18.93 4.50 11.86
C THR A 71 -17.51 4.42 12.40
N LYS A 72 -17.25 3.43 13.25
CA LYS A 72 -15.92 3.05 13.71
C LYS A 72 -15.62 1.62 13.25
N LEU A 73 -14.35 1.32 13.00
CA LEU A 73 -13.88 -0.02 12.67
C LEU A 73 -12.67 -0.37 13.53
N GLN A 74 -12.80 -1.38 14.38
CA GLN A 74 -11.64 -1.92 15.11
C GLN A 74 -10.89 -2.91 14.22
N LEU A 75 -9.62 -2.64 13.99
CA LEU A 75 -8.68 -3.59 13.41
C LEU A 75 -7.99 -4.32 14.57
N LYS A 76 -7.91 -5.65 14.49
CA LYS A 76 -7.24 -6.46 15.53
C LYS A 76 -5.73 -6.60 15.31
N GLN A 77 -5.30 -6.44 14.07
CA GLN A 77 -3.91 -6.61 13.64
C GLN A 77 -3.63 -5.59 12.53
N PRO A 78 -3.00 -4.45 12.82
CA PRO A 78 -2.62 -3.95 14.15
C PRO A 78 -3.85 -3.54 14.98
N ASP A 79 -3.72 -3.48 16.31
CA ASP A 79 -4.79 -3.02 17.21
C ASP A 79 -4.96 -1.50 17.09
N VAL A 80 -5.79 -1.09 16.13
CA VAL A 80 -6.02 0.31 15.74
C VAL A 80 -7.49 0.48 15.40
N GLN A 81 -8.07 1.58 15.84
CA GLN A 81 -9.42 1.97 15.47
C GLN A 81 -9.38 2.95 14.30
N VAL A 82 -10.14 2.65 13.24
CA VAL A 82 -10.38 3.59 12.15
C VAL A 82 -11.73 4.26 12.37
N ILE A 83 -11.72 5.57 12.53
CA ILE A 83 -12.91 6.39 12.77
C ILE A 83 -13.29 7.07 11.46
N TYR A 84 -14.55 6.95 11.05
CA TYR A 84 -15.07 7.60 9.85
C TYR A 84 -16.03 8.71 10.24
N THR A 85 -15.74 9.93 9.78
CA THR A 85 -16.58 11.10 10.00
C THR A 85 -17.09 11.64 8.67
N ALA A 86 -18.23 12.32 8.69
CA ALA A 86 -18.83 12.97 7.54
C ALA A 86 -19.07 14.45 7.81
N THR A 87 -18.94 15.29 6.79
CA THR A 87 -19.42 16.68 6.82
C THR A 87 -20.24 17.01 5.58
N THR A 88 -21.15 17.96 5.71
CA THR A 88 -21.92 18.55 4.61
C THR A 88 -21.35 19.90 4.15
N GLN A 89 -20.34 20.43 4.86
CA GLN A 89 -19.73 21.72 4.55
C GLN A 89 -18.70 21.58 3.42
N ALA A 90 -19.05 22.08 2.24
CA ALA A 90 -18.17 22.09 1.07
C ALA A 90 -16.88 22.92 1.27
N SER A 91 -16.86 23.85 2.23
CA SER A 91 -15.67 24.66 2.56
C SER A 91 -14.58 23.89 3.31
N LEU A 92 -14.90 22.70 3.84
CA LEU A 92 -13.95 21.80 4.50
C LEU A 92 -13.36 20.75 3.55
N ASP A 93 -13.55 20.94 2.23
CA ASP A 93 -12.98 20.11 1.15
C ASP A 93 -11.45 20.30 1.00
N VAL A 94 -10.78 20.65 2.10
CA VAL A 94 -9.31 20.65 2.14
C VAL A 94 -8.88 19.21 2.25
N THR A 95 -8.30 18.74 1.14
CA THR A 95 -7.59 17.48 1.01
C THR A 95 -6.78 17.25 2.28
N ARG A 96 -7.02 16.14 2.97
CA ARG A 96 -6.36 15.78 4.22
C ARG A 96 -4.83 15.88 4.05
N VAL A 97 -4.20 16.97 4.53
CA VAL A 97 -2.74 17.18 4.43
C VAL A 97 -2.02 16.60 5.66
N ASP A 98 -2.71 15.91 6.57
CA ASP A 98 -2.02 15.43 7.77
C ASP A 98 -1.38 14.05 7.60
N ARG A 99 -0.06 14.09 7.34
CA ARG A 99 0.85 12.93 7.27
C ARG A 99 1.04 12.22 8.62
N GLN A 100 0.48 12.73 9.72
CA GLN A 100 0.57 12.11 11.05
C GLN A 100 0.07 10.65 11.08
N ASN A 101 -0.87 10.29 10.20
CA ASN A 101 -1.46 8.94 10.13
C ASN A 101 -0.62 7.92 9.32
N ALA A 102 0.40 8.37 8.59
CA ALA A 102 1.15 7.51 7.65
C ALA A 102 1.82 6.29 8.32
N PRO A 103 2.40 6.38 9.54
CA PRO A 103 2.97 5.22 10.24
C PRO A 103 1.92 4.15 10.60
N LEU A 104 0.73 4.56 11.07
CA LEU A 104 -0.36 3.63 11.40
C LEU A 104 -0.95 3.00 10.15
N GLN A 105 -1.15 3.80 9.10
CA GLN A 105 -1.60 3.31 7.80
C GLN A 105 -0.63 2.29 7.21
N LEU A 106 0.69 2.49 7.36
CA LEU A 106 1.70 1.53 6.95
C LEU A 106 1.54 0.20 7.70
N LYS A 107 1.39 0.22 9.02
CA LYS A 107 1.18 -1.00 9.82
C LYS A 107 -0.08 -1.76 9.37
N VAL A 108 -1.18 -1.05 9.12
CA VAL A 108 -2.43 -1.64 8.61
C VAL A 108 -2.24 -2.25 7.22
N ALA A 109 -1.56 -1.55 6.30
CA ALA A 109 -1.27 -2.06 4.96
C ALA A 109 -0.41 -3.33 4.99
N LEU A 110 0.62 -3.37 5.84
CA LEU A 110 1.49 -4.54 6.00
C LEU A 110 0.73 -5.74 6.57
N ALA A 111 -0.09 -5.54 7.60
CA ALA A 111 -0.90 -6.60 8.18
C ALA A 111 -1.91 -7.16 7.18
N GLN A 112 -2.59 -6.30 6.42
CA GLN A 112 -3.53 -6.72 5.39
C GLN A 112 -2.85 -7.50 4.26
N ARG A 113 -1.66 -7.07 3.82
CA ARG A 113 -0.84 -7.83 2.85
C ARG A 113 -0.51 -9.21 3.39
N GLY A 114 0.00 -9.30 4.62
CA GLY A 114 0.34 -10.57 5.26
C GLY A 114 -0.86 -11.52 5.35
N HIS A 115 -2.03 -10.99 5.74
CA HIS A 115 -3.26 -11.77 5.76
C HIS A 115 -3.63 -12.34 4.38
N LEU A 116 -3.56 -11.53 3.31
CA LEU A 116 -3.87 -11.98 1.95
C LEU A 116 -2.92 -13.06 1.45
N MET A 117 -1.62 -12.94 1.76
CA MET A 117 -0.62 -13.96 1.44
C MET A 117 -0.87 -15.27 2.19
N ASN A 118 -1.27 -15.19 3.46
CA ASN A 118 -1.66 -16.37 4.23
C ASN A 118 -2.94 -17.02 3.67
N VAL A 119 -3.93 -16.23 3.24
CA VAL A 119 -5.13 -16.73 2.57
C VAL A 119 -4.79 -17.40 1.24
N MET A 120 -3.85 -16.85 0.46
CA MET A 120 -3.34 -17.50 -0.75
C MET A 120 -2.72 -18.86 -0.40
N ASN A 121 -1.78 -18.90 0.54
CA ASN A 121 -1.11 -20.15 0.94
C ASN A 121 -2.11 -21.20 1.40
N LEU A 122 -3.11 -20.80 2.19
CA LEU A 122 -4.18 -21.70 2.63
C LEU A 122 -5.00 -22.24 1.45
N ARG A 123 -5.37 -21.40 0.48
CA ARG A 123 -6.11 -21.83 -0.72
C ARG A 123 -5.30 -22.78 -1.60
N VAL A 124 -3.99 -22.54 -1.72
CA VAL A 124 -3.08 -23.44 -2.45
C VAL A 124 -3.03 -24.80 -1.77
N VAL A 125 -2.81 -24.83 -0.44
CA VAL A 125 -2.76 -26.09 0.31
C VAL A 125 -4.10 -26.84 0.25
N LEU A 126 -5.23 -26.15 0.46
CA LEU A 126 -6.56 -26.76 0.39
C LEU A 126 -6.88 -27.30 -1.01
N GLY A 127 -6.53 -26.58 -2.07
CA GLY A 127 -6.75 -27.07 -3.43
C GLY A 127 -5.82 -28.23 -3.80
N LEU A 128 -4.60 -28.28 -3.28
CA LEU A 128 -3.72 -29.45 -3.40
C LEU A 128 -4.32 -30.67 -2.69
N LEU A 129 -4.77 -30.50 -1.45
CA LEU A 129 -5.43 -31.57 -0.68
C LEU A 129 -6.67 -32.10 -1.41
N LEU A 130 -7.51 -31.20 -1.92
CA LEU A 130 -8.69 -31.58 -2.69
C LEU A 130 -8.32 -32.30 -3.99
N ALA A 131 -7.29 -31.84 -4.71
CA ALA A 131 -6.80 -32.51 -5.91
C ALA A 131 -6.36 -33.96 -5.61
N MET A 132 -5.60 -34.16 -4.53
CA MET A 132 -5.16 -35.49 -4.10
C MET A 132 -6.36 -36.40 -3.77
N ILE A 133 -7.38 -35.89 -3.10
CA ILE A 133 -8.61 -36.64 -2.80
C ILE A 133 -9.33 -37.04 -4.10
N LEU A 134 -9.52 -36.09 -5.02
CA LEU A 134 -10.22 -36.35 -6.29
C LEU A 134 -9.49 -37.39 -7.16
N ILE A 135 -8.15 -37.34 -7.18
CA ILE A 135 -7.30 -38.33 -7.86
C ILE A 135 -7.42 -39.70 -7.16
N TYR A 136 -7.31 -39.73 -5.82
CA TYR A 136 -7.38 -40.97 -5.04
C TYR A 136 -8.69 -41.73 -5.25
N PHE A 137 -9.82 -41.02 -5.24
CA PHE A 137 -11.14 -41.61 -5.48
C PHE A 137 -11.50 -41.78 -6.97
N LYS A 138 -10.58 -41.47 -7.90
CA LYS A 138 -10.80 -41.52 -9.35
C LYS A 138 -12.04 -40.71 -9.80
N LEU A 139 -12.33 -39.62 -9.10
CA LEU A 139 -13.45 -38.71 -9.41
C LEU A 139 -13.09 -37.69 -10.50
N MET A 140 -11.83 -37.70 -10.95
CA MET A 140 -11.27 -36.74 -11.89
C MET A 140 -11.14 -37.40 -13.28
N ASN A 141 -11.88 -36.89 -14.25
CA ASN A 141 -11.74 -37.23 -15.68
C ASN A 141 -10.90 -36.15 -16.39
N ASP A 142 -10.24 -36.46 -17.51
CA ASP A 142 -9.29 -35.60 -18.22
C ASP A 142 -9.85 -34.18 -18.50
N ALA A 143 -11.11 -34.09 -18.91
CA ALA A 143 -11.76 -32.80 -19.17
C ALA A 143 -11.96 -31.98 -17.87
N TRP A 144 -12.40 -32.61 -16.79
CA TRP A 144 -12.67 -31.94 -15.51
C TRP A 144 -11.39 -31.61 -14.76
N GLY A 145 -10.31 -32.38 -14.97
CA GLY A 145 -9.04 -32.15 -14.33
C GLY A 145 -8.37 -30.86 -14.76
N GLY A 146 -8.39 -30.57 -16.07
CA GLY A 146 -7.87 -29.30 -16.61
C GLY A 146 -8.64 -28.08 -16.10
N TRP A 147 -9.98 -28.14 -16.11
CA TRP A 147 -10.83 -27.06 -15.61
C TRP A 147 -10.64 -26.82 -14.11
N TYR A 148 -10.55 -27.89 -13.32
CA TYR A 148 -10.27 -27.80 -11.89
C TYR A 148 -8.95 -27.07 -11.65
N GLY A 149 -7.86 -27.47 -12.33
CA GLY A 149 -6.56 -26.83 -12.20
C GLY A 149 -6.60 -25.35 -12.54
N LEU A 150 -7.24 -24.98 -13.65
CA LEU A 150 -7.37 -23.59 -14.08
C LEU A 150 -8.18 -22.75 -13.07
N ILE A 151 -9.35 -23.24 -12.64
CA ILE A 151 -10.20 -22.54 -11.67
C ILE A 151 -9.48 -22.37 -10.34
N TRP A 152 -8.81 -23.43 -9.87
CA TRP A 152 -8.06 -23.39 -8.62
C TRP A 152 -6.90 -22.39 -8.67
N ILE A 153 -6.14 -22.33 -9.77
CA ILE A 153 -5.06 -21.35 -9.95
C ILE A 153 -5.63 -19.93 -9.92
N LEU A 154 -6.68 -19.65 -10.70
CA LEU A 154 -7.29 -18.30 -10.73
C LEU A 154 -7.83 -17.89 -9.36
N PHE A 155 -8.52 -18.80 -8.67
CA PHE A 155 -9.08 -18.55 -7.34
C PHE A 155 -8.00 -18.35 -6.27
N SER A 156 -6.89 -19.07 -6.37
CA SER A 156 -5.75 -18.96 -5.46
C SER A 156 -4.89 -17.74 -5.77
N PHE A 157 -4.83 -17.29 -7.02
CA PHE A 157 -4.06 -16.12 -7.45
C PHE A 157 -4.73 -14.80 -7.09
N TYR A 158 -6.06 -14.75 -6.97
CA TYR A 158 -6.79 -13.52 -6.67
C TYR A 158 -6.31 -12.77 -5.41
N PRO A 159 -6.08 -13.41 -4.24
CA PRO A 159 -5.48 -12.75 -3.08
C PRO A 159 -4.06 -12.24 -3.33
N ALA A 160 -3.25 -12.95 -4.12
CA ALA A 160 -1.89 -12.53 -4.48
C ALA A 160 -1.90 -11.23 -5.28
N TRP A 161 -2.80 -11.15 -6.27
CA TRP A 161 -2.99 -9.94 -7.05
C TRP A 161 -3.40 -8.75 -6.18
N GLN A 162 -4.31 -8.95 -5.21
CA GLN A 162 -4.69 -7.91 -4.25
C GLN A 162 -3.53 -7.53 -3.31
N ALA A 163 -2.76 -8.51 -2.82
CA ALA A 163 -1.60 -8.28 -1.98
C ALA A 163 -0.54 -7.43 -2.71
N SER A 164 -0.33 -7.66 -4.00
CA SER A 164 0.58 -6.87 -4.83
C SER A 164 0.16 -5.40 -4.93
N ARG A 165 -1.15 -5.12 -5.05
CA ARG A 165 -1.67 -3.74 -5.04
C ARG A 165 -1.41 -3.04 -3.71
N ILE A 166 -1.65 -3.73 -2.59
CA ILE A 166 -1.40 -3.20 -1.24
C ILE A 166 0.10 -3.03 -1.00
N HIS A 167 0.94 -3.92 -1.53
CA HIS A 167 2.38 -3.82 -1.42
C HIS A 167 2.93 -2.52 -2.04
N LYS A 168 2.38 -2.08 -3.18
CA LYS A 168 2.75 -0.79 -3.78
C LYS A 168 2.40 0.39 -2.86
N GLN A 169 1.21 0.37 -2.25
CA GLN A 169 0.79 1.39 -1.28
C GLN A 169 1.70 1.38 -0.04
N ALA A 170 2.03 0.20 0.49
CA ALA A 170 2.93 0.05 1.63
C ALA A 170 4.32 0.60 1.31
N ASN A 171 4.88 0.35 0.12
CA ASN A 171 6.18 0.89 -0.26
C ASN A 171 6.16 2.42 -0.36
N ALA A 172 5.13 3.02 -0.96
CA ALA A 172 4.97 4.47 -0.99
C ALA A 172 4.91 5.06 0.44
N LEU A 173 4.17 4.41 1.34
CA LEU A 173 4.09 4.82 2.74
C LEU A 173 5.44 4.70 3.46
N ARG A 174 6.23 3.64 3.21
CA ARG A 174 7.58 3.47 3.78
C ARG A 174 8.53 4.61 3.37
N VAL A 175 8.45 5.08 2.13
CA VAL A 175 9.26 6.22 1.69
C VAL A 175 8.89 7.49 2.46
N VAL A 176 7.59 7.72 2.68
CA VAL A 176 7.11 8.90 3.42
C VAL A 176 7.41 8.82 4.91
N THR A 177 7.23 7.66 5.54
CA THR A 177 7.44 7.48 6.98
C THR A 177 8.89 7.23 7.36
N GLN A 178 9.76 6.95 6.38
CA GLN A 178 11.14 6.51 6.58
C GLN A 178 11.25 5.22 7.43
N GLN A 179 10.14 4.48 7.60
CA GLN A 179 10.10 3.23 8.35
C GLN A 179 10.35 2.07 7.40
N TYR A 180 11.59 1.62 7.34
CA TYR A 180 12.03 0.52 6.47
C TYR A 180 12.29 -0.79 7.22
N ASP A 181 11.90 -0.88 8.49
CA ASP A 181 12.07 -2.09 9.30
C ASP A 181 11.48 -3.30 8.58
N ASP A 182 12.28 -4.36 8.45
CA ASP A 182 11.98 -5.61 7.74
C ASP A 182 11.57 -5.46 6.26
N ALA A 183 11.92 -4.35 5.59
CA ALA A 183 11.68 -4.17 4.16
C ALA A 183 12.91 -4.54 3.33
N TRP A 184 12.76 -5.52 2.42
CA TRP A 184 13.76 -5.71 1.37
C TRP A 184 13.77 -4.48 0.44
N ARG A 185 14.92 -3.84 0.34
CA ARG A 185 15.15 -2.66 -0.51
C ARG A 185 15.98 -3.09 -1.72
N PRO A 186 15.48 -2.94 -2.96
CA PRO A 186 16.30 -3.20 -4.14
C PRO A 186 17.48 -2.23 -4.17
N THR A 187 18.61 -2.72 -4.70
CA THR A 187 19.78 -1.89 -4.98
C THR A 187 19.63 -1.27 -6.37
N MET A 188 19.64 0.05 -6.43
CA MET A 188 19.66 0.85 -7.65
C MET A 188 21.09 1.33 -7.91
N HIS A 189 21.62 1.11 -9.11
CA HIS A 189 22.90 1.65 -9.52
C HIS A 189 22.70 3.03 -10.13
N VAL A 190 23.26 4.06 -9.50
CA VAL A 190 23.19 5.45 -9.94
C VAL A 190 24.55 5.87 -10.49
N PHE A 191 24.57 6.26 -11.75
CA PHE A 191 25.74 6.78 -12.45
C PHE A 191 25.56 8.28 -12.66
N LEU A 192 26.51 9.05 -12.14
CA LEU A 192 26.56 10.51 -12.24
C LEU A 192 27.76 10.87 -13.12
N LYS A 193 27.51 11.45 -14.30
CA LYS A 193 28.59 11.89 -15.22
C LYS A 193 28.81 13.39 -15.13
N ASN A 194 30.04 13.83 -15.36
CA ASN A 194 30.48 15.24 -15.32
C ASN A 194 30.43 15.85 -13.92
N MET A 195 30.73 15.06 -12.88
CA MET A 195 30.83 15.55 -11.52
C MET A 195 32.24 16.12 -11.27
N ALA A 196 32.31 17.32 -10.70
CA ALA A 196 33.57 17.93 -10.27
C ALA A 196 34.06 17.40 -8.91
N ALA A 197 33.14 16.87 -8.09
CA ALA A 197 33.40 16.38 -6.74
C ALA A 197 32.49 15.17 -6.44
N PRO A 198 32.82 14.33 -5.44
CA PRO A 198 31.92 13.28 -4.98
C PRO A 198 30.59 13.84 -4.47
N LEU A 199 29.54 13.02 -4.55
CA LEU A 199 28.20 13.39 -4.08
C LEU A 199 28.20 13.46 -2.55
N GLU A 200 27.71 14.58 -2.00
CA GLU A 200 27.43 14.71 -0.58
C GLU A 200 26.22 13.84 -0.21
N ILE A 201 26.49 12.66 0.35
CA ILE A 201 25.47 11.64 0.67
C ILE A 201 24.45 12.19 1.67
N GLU A 202 24.86 13.09 2.56
CA GLU A 202 24.00 13.69 3.59
C GLU A 202 22.82 14.45 2.97
N LYS A 203 23.02 15.09 1.81
CA LYS A 203 21.97 15.84 1.10
C LYS A 203 20.91 14.95 0.45
N VAL A 204 21.23 13.68 0.24
CA VAL A 204 20.37 12.70 -0.46
C VAL A 204 20.02 11.48 0.40
N ALA A 205 20.36 11.51 1.70
CA ALA A 205 20.13 10.41 2.63
C ALA A 205 18.63 10.08 2.82
N SER A 206 17.75 11.04 2.54
CA SER A 206 16.28 10.91 2.67
C SER A 206 15.67 9.86 1.73
N ILE A 207 16.32 9.52 0.63
CA ILE A 207 15.78 8.55 -0.34
C ILE A 207 16.35 7.15 -0.18
N GLY A 208 17.32 6.92 0.70
CA GLY A 208 17.81 5.57 0.94
C GLY A 208 19.25 5.53 1.46
N GLN A 209 19.78 4.31 1.55
CA GLN A 209 21.17 4.10 1.94
C GLN A 209 22.05 4.12 0.70
N TRP A 210 22.91 5.13 0.62
CA TRP A 210 23.89 5.30 -0.44
C TRP A 210 25.21 4.63 -0.06
N GLN A 211 25.79 3.91 -1.00
CA GLN A 211 27.10 3.31 -0.90
C GLN A 211 27.92 3.75 -2.11
N TYR A 212 29.06 4.38 -1.86
CA TYR A 212 30.01 4.70 -2.93
C TYR A 212 30.64 3.41 -3.48
N VAL A 213 30.59 3.24 -4.80
CA VAL A 213 31.13 2.06 -5.48
C VAL A 213 32.45 2.38 -6.17
N GLY A 214 32.53 3.53 -6.83
CA GLY A 214 33.75 3.92 -7.55
C GLY A 214 33.60 5.19 -8.38
N GLN A 215 34.71 5.58 -9.00
CA GLN A 215 34.80 6.70 -9.91
C GLN A 215 35.67 6.35 -11.12
N ASP A 216 35.42 6.99 -12.25
CA ASP A 216 36.32 7.03 -13.40
C ASP A 216 37.10 8.35 -13.40
N HIS A 217 38.29 8.35 -14.02
CA HIS A 217 39.15 9.52 -14.23
C HIS A 217 38.49 10.63 -15.06
N ARG A 218 37.36 10.34 -15.72
CA ARG A 218 36.57 11.28 -16.53
C ARG A 218 35.42 11.95 -15.76
N GLY A 219 35.45 11.93 -14.43
CA GLY A 219 34.42 12.56 -13.59
C GLY A 219 33.08 11.82 -13.60
N MET A 220 33.11 10.49 -13.75
CA MET A 220 31.93 9.63 -13.58
C MET A 220 31.98 9.00 -12.19
N TYR A 221 30.92 9.14 -11.40
CA TYR A 221 30.77 8.55 -10.07
C TYR A 221 29.62 7.55 -10.05
N TRP A 222 29.81 6.47 -9.29
CA TRP A 222 28.98 5.28 -9.30
C TRP A 222 28.58 5.00 -7.86
N TYR A 223 27.27 4.92 -7.62
CA TYR A 223 26.72 4.69 -6.30
C TYR A 223 25.69 3.57 -6.35
N ASP A 224 25.68 2.76 -5.29
CA ASP A 224 24.63 1.81 -5.00
C ASP A 224 23.67 2.45 -4.01
N VAL A 225 22.40 2.48 -4.37
CA VAL A 225 21.35 3.07 -3.54
C VAL A 225 20.35 1.98 -3.18
N ARG A 226 20.31 1.60 -1.90
CA ARG A 226 19.29 0.69 -1.38
C ARG A 226 18.05 1.50 -1.05
N THR A 227 17.04 1.43 -1.92
CA THR A 227 15.84 2.28 -1.83
C THR A 227 14.59 1.61 -2.37
N LEU A 228 13.43 2.02 -1.86
CA LEU A 228 12.12 1.71 -2.45
C LEU A 228 11.65 2.78 -3.45
N ALA A 229 12.39 3.89 -3.58
CA ALA A 229 12.08 4.96 -4.50
C ALA A 229 12.23 4.51 -5.96
N SER A 230 11.33 5.02 -6.79
CA SER A 230 11.40 4.87 -8.25
C SER A 230 12.60 5.62 -8.82
N ALA A 231 13.07 5.21 -10.01
CA ALA A 231 14.14 5.93 -10.70
C ALA A 231 13.81 7.41 -10.96
N SER A 232 12.53 7.74 -11.18
CA SER A 232 12.06 9.12 -11.31
C SER A 232 12.20 9.91 -10.01
N GLU A 233 11.84 9.33 -8.86
CA GLU A 233 11.95 9.99 -7.55
C GLU A 233 13.42 10.21 -7.16
N ILE A 234 14.29 9.24 -7.48
CA ILE A 234 15.75 9.39 -7.27
C ILE A 234 16.29 10.55 -8.11
N LYS A 235 15.92 10.64 -9.41
CA LYS A 235 16.33 11.76 -10.28
C LYS A 235 15.83 13.11 -9.75
N GLN A 236 14.57 13.18 -9.34
CA GLN A 236 13.98 14.41 -8.81
C GLN A 236 14.68 14.88 -7.53
N THR A 237 15.09 13.94 -6.67
CA THR A 237 15.81 14.26 -5.42
C THR A 237 17.26 14.68 -5.66
N LEU A 238 17.88 14.14 -6.70
CA LEU A 238 19.23 14.51 -7.11
C LEU A 238 19.29 15.86 -7.82
N GLN A 239 18.24 16.23 -8.56
CA GLN A 239 18.18 17.46 -9.35
C GLN A 239 18.51 18.76 -8.60
N PRO A 240 18.07 18.99 -7.35
CA PRO A 240 18.45 20.19 -6.59
C PRO A 240 19.88 20.16 -6.02
N VAL A 241 20.52 18.99 -5.96
CA VAL A 241 21.87 18.80 -5.38
C VAL A 241 22.96 18.80 -6.45
N LEU A 242 22.60 18.50 -7.70
CA LEU A 242 23.50 18.38 -8.82
C LEU A 242 23.47 19.61 -9.73
N ASP A 243 24.62 19.96 -10.29
CA ASP A 243 24.68 20.97 -11.34
C ASP A 243 23.91 20.52 -12.60
N HIS A 244 23.34 21.49 -13.32
CA HIS A 244 22.56 21.23 -14.54
C HIS A 244 23.34 20.49 -15.65
N SER A 245 24.67 20.47 -15.59
CA SER A 245 25.56 19.77 -16.53
C SER A 245 25.76 18.28 -16.20
N VAL A 246 25.29 17.80 -15.04
CA VAL A 246 25.46 16.42 -14.58
C VAL A 246 24.41 15.51 -15.22
N THR A 247 24.86 14.41 -15.83
CA THR A 247 23.95 13.41 -16.42
C THR A 247 23.71 12.27 -15.44
N VAL A 248 22.44 12.06 -15.07
CA VAL A 248 22.00 11.01 -14.14
C VAL A 248 21.45 9.81 -14.91
N SER A 249 22.16 8.68 -14.86
CA SER A 249 21.69 7.40 -15.39
C SER A 249 21.44 6.44 -14.24
N ILE A 250 20.27 5.79 -14.22
CA ILE A 250 19.89 4.87 -13.14
C ILE A 250 19.59 3.51 -13.76
N VAL A 251 20.26 2.48 -13.27
CA VAL A 251 20.04 1.10 -13.66
C VAL A 251 19.55 0.35 -12.43
N SER A 252 18.32 -0.14 -12.47
CA SER A 252 17.84 -1.07 -11.45
C SER A 252 18.56 -2.39 -11.64
N TRP A 253 19.18 -2.92 -10.60
CA TRP A 253 19.41 -4.36 -10.59
C TRP A 253 18.02 -5.02 -10.46
N LEU A 254 17.75 -6.04 -11.27
CA LEU A 254 16.67 -6.99 -11.00
C LEU A 254 17.08 -7.77 -9.75
N GLY A 255 17.10 -7.12 -8.60
CA GLY A 255 17.15 -7.81 -7.34
C GLY A 255 15.92 -8.72 -7.34
N LEU A 256 16.13 -10.02 -7.47
CA LEU A 256 15.07 -10.97 -7.18
C LEU A 256 14.73 -10.73 -5.72
N ALA A 257 13.56 -10.13 -5.46
CA ALA A 257 13.01 -10.14 -4.12
C ALA A 257 13.04 -11.61 -3.65
N PRO A 258 13.57 -11.91 -2.45
CA PRO A 258 13.56 -13.30 -1.98
C PRO A 258 12.13 -13.82 -2.08
N ILE A 259 11.96 -15.04 -2.59
CA ILE A 259 10.64 -15.67 -2.73
C ILE A 259 10.03 -15.78 -1.32
N GLY A 260 9.15 -14.84 -0.97
CA GLY A 260 8.71 -14.59 0.42
C GLY A 260 8.56 -13.11 0.80
N TYR A 261 9.17 -12.19 0.05
CA TYR A 261 9.05 -10.74 0.24
C TYR A 261 8.03 -10.05 -0.66
N LEU A 262 7.60 -10.68 -1.76
CA LEU A 262 6.46 -10.25 -2.60
C LEU A 262 5.16 -10.69 -1.93
#